data_AF-A0A0A5G7I7-F1
#
_entry.id   AF-A0A0A5G7I7-F1
#
_cell.length_a   1.000
_cell.length_b   1.000
_cell.length_c   1.000
_cell.angle_alpha   90.00
_cell.angle_beta   90.00
_cell.angle_gamma   90.00
#
_symmetry.space_group_name_H-M   'P 1'
#
loop_
_entity.id
_entity.type
_entity.pdbx_description
1 polymer ?
#
loop_
_entity_poly.entity_id
_entity_poly.type
_entity_poly.pdbx_seq_one_letter_code
_entity_poly.pdbx_strand_id
1 'polypeptide(L)'
;MKEEKVMWQSKSPIGCEYLKLIQYPQEITAQGTVIYADEKDAYKVMYQIELEKNWVTKSVEVAVEGKDHTLHLRSNGMGDWWSNDTYLEGMQGAIDVDISVTPFSNSLPINRFEWAVGERKSFHMLYIDVPSLELLQLKQHYTLVNEDEGKRFFQYECRDYKTTIRVDQDGLVEDYPGLFTREF
;
A
#
# COMPACT_ATOMS: atom_id res chain seq x y z
N MET A 1 38.18 -1.09 -9.95
CA MET A 1 37.83 -1.80 -8.70
C MET A 1 36.54 -2.55 -9.01
N LYS A 2 36.50 -3.89 -8.85
CA LYS A 2 35.28 -4.66 -9.10
C LYS A 2 34.92 -5.35 -7.78
N GLU A 3 33.78 -4.96 -7.24
CA GLU A 3 33.19 -5.54 -6.03
C GLU A 3 31.89 -6.22 -6.45
N GLU A 4 31.68 -7.45 -5.99
CA GLU A 4 30.43 -8.20 -6.21
C GLU A 4 29.93 -8.76 -4.87
N LYS A 5 28.65 -8.53 -4.63
CA LYS A 5 27.87 -9.10 -3.52
C LYS A 5 26.55 -9.59 -4.11
N VAL A 6 26.08 -10.75 -3.66
CA VAL A 6 24.89 -11.44 -4.19
C VAL A 6 24.08 -12.04 -3.04
N MET A 7 22.74 -11.96 -3.12
CA MET A 7 21.80 -12.74 -2.31
C MET A 7 20.47 -12.92 -3.07
N TRP A 8 19.88 -14.11 -2.99
CA TRP A 8 18.63 -14.51 -3.68
C TRP A 8 17.67 -15.18 -2.70
N GLN A 9 16.34 -14.99 -2.88
CA GLN A 9 15.37 -16.06 -3.19
C GLN A 9 13.93 -15.51 -3.23
N SER A 10 13.16 -15.87 -4.28
CA SER A 10 11.70 -16.10 -4.17
C SER A 10 11.26 -17.14 -5.22
N LYS A 11 10.24 -17.96 -4.91
CA LYS A 11 9.59 -18.92 -5.86
C LYS A 11 8.08 -18.68 -5.99
N SER A 12 7.66 -17.44 -5.77
CA SER A 12 6.32 -16.90 -6.01
C SER A 12 6.53 -15.40 -6.31
N PRO A 13 5.64 -14.68 -7.03
CA PRO A 13 6.03 -13.49 -7.79
C PRO A 13 6.31 -12.23 -6.94
N ILE A 14 6.40 -12.35 -5.63
CA ILE A 14 6.53 -11.21 -4.73
C ILE A 14 7.84 -11.32 -3.98
N GLY A 15 8.63 -10.26 -4.11
CA GLY A 15 9.93 -10.14 -3.47
C GLY A 15 9.83 -9.57 -2.05
N CYS A 16 10.94 -9.10 -1.52
CA CYS A 16 11.03 -8.67 -0.13
C CYS A 16 10.79 -7.17 0.00
N GLU A 17 10.02 -6.79 1.01
CA GLU A 17 9.84 -5.42 1.43
C GLU A 17 10.51 -5.18 2.80
N TYR A 18 11.22 -4.07 2.92
CA TYR A 18 11.60 -3.48 4.19
C TYR A 18 10.77 -2.22 4.40
N LEU A 19 9.89 -2.24 5.40
CA LEU A 19 9.04 -1.12 5.79
C LEU A 19 9.48 -0.54 7.13
N LYS A 20 9.61 0.79 7.20
CA LYS A 20 9.77 1.55 8.45
C LYS A 20 8.55 2.45 8.64
N LEU A 21 7.78 2.20 9.70
CA LEU A 21 6.67 3.05 10.12
C LEU A 21 7.10 3.92 11.30
N ILE A 22 6.94 5.24 11.17
CA ILE A 22 7.32 6.21 12.19
C ILE A 22 6.07 6.98 12.58
N GLN A 23 5.70 6.94 13.86
CA GLN A 23 4.56 7.66 14.39
C GLN A 23 5.04 8.88 15.19
N TYR A 24 4.69 10.06 14.70
CA TYR A 24 4.89 11.33 15.38
C TYR A 24 3.58 11.76 16.07
N PRO A 25 3.60 12.78 16.95
CA PRO A 25 2.39 13.19 17.66
C PRO A 25 1.21 13.60 16.78
N GLN A 26 1.46 14.08 15.55
CA GLN A 26 0.45 14.61 14.62
C GLN A 26 0.44 13.94 13.23
N GLU A 27 1.42 13.10 12.93
CA GLU A 27 1.61 12.52 11.59
C GLU A 27 2.23 11.13 11.67
N ILE A 28 2.08 10.37 10.61
CA ILE A 28 2.67 9.04 10.46
C ILE A 28 3.43 9.06 9.14
N THR A 29 4.65 8.53 9.15
CA THR A 29 5.46 8.36 7.94
C THR A 29 5.75 6.88 7.75
N ALA A 30 5.38 6.35 6.58
CA ALA A 30 5.74 4.99 6.16
C ALA A 30 6.77 5.08 5.05
N GLN A 31 7.92 4.43 5.23
CA GLN A 31 9.01 4.37 4.26
C GLN A 31 9.25 2.92 3.87
N GLY A 32 8.98 2.57 2.62
CA GLY A 32 9.16 1.23 2.08
C GLY A 32 10.32 1.15 1.10
N THR A 33 11.08 0.07 1.16
CA THR A 33 11.97 -0.36 0.08
C THR A 33 11.57 -1.76 -0.33
N VAL A 34 11.10 -1.91 -1.56
CA VAL A 34 10.66 -3.18 -2.13
C VAL A 34 11.66 -3.62 -3.18
N ILE A 35 12.14 -4.85 -3.06
CA ILE A 35 12.83 -5.56 -4.14
C ILE A 35 11.81 -6.53 -4.71
N TYR A 36 11.37 -6.35 -5.95
CA TYR A 36 10.45 -7.29 -6.61
C TYR A 36 10.95 -7.60 -8.03
N ALA A 37 10.48 -8.71 -8.60
CA ALA A 37 10.79 -9.10 -9.96
C ALA A 37 9.54 -9.62 -10.66
N ASP A 38 9.42 -9.34 -11.95
CA ASP A 38 8.40 -9.93 -12.82
C ASP A 38 9.06 -10.84 -13.87
N GLU A 39 8.32 -11.23 -14.91
CA GLU A 39 8.85 -12.08 -15.98
C GLU A 39 9.94 -11.41 -16.83
N LYS A 40 10.05 -10.07 -16.77
CA LYS A 40 10.92 -9.26 -17.63
C LYS A 40 12.16 -8.77 -16.90
N ASP A 41 12.01 -8.27 -15.67
CA ASP A 41 13.11 -7.63 -14.94
C ASP A 41 12.95 -7.66 -13.41
N ALA A 42 13.98 -7.19 -12.71
CA ALA A 42 13.97 -6.94 -11.27
C ALA A 42 14.04 -5.43 -11.00
N TYR A 43 13.31 -5.00 -9.98
CA TYR A 43 13.13 -3.60 -9.65
C TYR A 43 13.37 -3.35 -8.18
N LYS A 44 14.08 -2.26 -7.88
CA LYS A 44 14.10 -1.65 -6.56
C LYS A 44 13.15 -0.46 -6.55
N VAL A 45 12.15 -0.53 -5.68
CA VAL A 45 11.14 0.51 -5.51
C VAL A 45 11.32 1.11 -4.13
N MET A 46 11.39 2.42 -4.05
CA MET A 46 11.42 3.16 -2.79
C MET A 46 10.17 4.02 -2.75
N TYR A 47 9.46 3.98 -1.64
CA TYR A 47 8.31 4.85 -1.46
C TYR A 47 8.28 5.48 -0.08
N GLN A 48 7.66 6.65 -0.01
CA GLN A 48 7.28 7.29 1.24
C GLN A 48 5.82 7.69 1.18
N ILE A 49 5.07 7.38 2.24
CA ILE A 49 3.70 7.84 2.43
C ILE A 49 3.67 8.66 3.72
N GLU A 50 3.19 9.90 3.61
CA GLU A 50 2.91 10.76 4.75
C GLU A 50 1.40 10.75 5.01
N LEU A 51 1.04 10.46 6.25
CA LEU A 51 -0.34 10.39 6.71
C LEU A 51 -0.55 11.37 7.86
N GLU A 52 -1.78 11.85 8.00
CA GLU A 52 -2.26 12.38 9.28
C GLU A 52 -2.32 11.28 10.34
N LYS A 53 -2.42 11.68 11.62
CA LYS A 53 -2.58 10.75 12.74
C LYS A 53 -3.82 9.84 12.60
N ASN A 54 -4.86 10.28 11.90
CA ASN A 54 -6.08 9.52 11.61
C ASN A 54 -5.96 8.67 10.33
N TRP A 55 -4.75 8.42 9.83
CA TRP A 55 -4.46 7.61 8.64
C TRP A 55 -4.96 8.19 7.30
N VAL A 56 -5.34 9.48 7.25
CA VAL A 56 -5.63 10.16 5.98
C VAL A 56 -4.32 10.47 5.25
N THR A 57 -4.21 10.09 3.98
CA THR A 57 -3.00 10.34 3.19
C THR A 57 -2.85 11.81 2.82
N LYS A 58 -1.64 12.35 3.02
CA LYS A 58 -1.25 13.73 2.68
C LYS A 58 -0.36 13.77 1.44
N SER A 59 0.65 12.92 1.39
CA SER A 59 1.60 12.87 0.28
C SER A 59 2.11 11.46 0.06
N VAL A 60 2.48 11.17 -1.19
CA VAL A 60 3.10 9.91 -1.58
C VAL A 60 4.23 10.21 -2.55
N GLU A 61 5.37 9.59 -2.32
CA GLU A 61 6.51 9.57 -3.22
C GLU A 61 6.80 8.13 -3.60
N VAL A 62 6.97 7.84 -4.90
CA VAL A 62 7.37 6.52 -5.41
C VAL A 62 8.48 6.68 -6.44
N ALA A 63 9.64 6.10 -6.15
CA ALA A 63 10.78 6.04 -7.04
C ALA A 63 11.05 4.58 -7.44
N VAL A 64 11.20 4.33 -8.74
CA VAL A 64 11.58 3.02 -9.29
C VAL A 64 12.99 3.16 -9.87
N GLU A 65 13.92 2.33 -9.40
CA GLU A 65 15.29 2.34 -9.92
C GLU A 65 15.30 2.09 -11.44
N GLY A 66 16.09 2.89 -12.16
CA GLY A 66 16.16 2.84 -13.62
C GLY A 66 15.12 3.68 -14.35
N LYS A 67 14.17 4.33 -13.65
CA LYS A 67 13.29 5.34 -14.25
C LYS A 67 13.84 6.75 -14.09
N ASP A 68 13.55 7.60 -15.08
CA ASP A 68 14.02 8.98 -15.15
C ASP A 68 13.25 9.96 -14.25
N HIS A 69 12.17 9.50 -13.60
CA HIS A 69 11.35 10.34 -12.74
C HIS A 69 10.88 9.61 -11.49
N THR A 70 10.64 10.40 -10.46
CA THR A 70 9.93 10.00 -9.24
C THR A 70 8.49 10.50 -9.33
N LEU A 71 7.55 9.65 -8.95
CA LEU A 71 6.14 10.03 -8.82
C LEU A 71 5.96 10.76 -7.49
N HIS A 72 5.53 12.01 -7.54
CA HIS A 72 5.11 12.77 -6.35
C HIS A 72 3.62 13.06 -6.42
N LEU A 73 2.91 12.73 -5.35
CA LEU A 73 1.49 12.93 -5.18
C LEU A 73 1.21 13.71 -3.90
N ARG A 74 0.23 14.61 -3.95
CA ARG A 74 -0.29 15.33 -2.80
C ARG A 74 -1.80 15.24 -2.77
N SER A 75 -2.38 15.12 -1.58
CA SER A 75 -3.81 15.07 -1.35
C SER A 75 -4.25 16.20 -0.44
N ASN A 76 -5.48 16.66 -0.62
CA ASN A 76 -6.14 17.55 0.35
C ASN A 76 -6.83 16.77 1.48
N GLY A 77 -6.73 15.44 1.51
CA GLY A 77 -7.39 14.57 2.48
C GLY A 77 -8.91 14.46 2.31
N MET A 78 -9.48 15.08 1.28
CA MET A 78 -10.93 15.12 1.00
C MET A 78 -11.30 14.44 -0.32
N GLY A 79 -10.32 13.82 -1.00
CA GLY A 79 -10.56 13.06 -2.22
C GLY A 79 -9.97 13.67 -3.48
N ASP A 80 -9.27 14.80 -3.37
CA ASP A 80 -8.59 15.44 -4.49
C ASP A 80 -7.09 15.21 -4.41
N TRP A 81 -6.48 15.02 -5.59
CA TRP A 81 -5.06 14.71 -5.72
C TRP A 81 -4.38 15.56 -6.78
N TRP A 82 -3.08 15.80 -6.57
CA TRP A 82 -2.20 16.48 -7.51
C TRP A 82 -0.93 15.68 -7.71
N SER A 83 -0.42 15.66 -8.94
CA SER A 83 0.92 15.19 -9.27
C SER A 83 1.74 16.34 -9.84
N ASN A 84 2.87 16.69 -9.20
CA ASN A 84 3.72 17.83 -9.58
C ASN A 84 2.88 19.09 -9.88
N ASP A 85 2.01 19.47 -8.94
CA ASP A 85 1.07 20.61 -9.00
C ASP A 85 -0.04 20.51 -10.07
N THR A 86 -0.10 19.43 -10.83
CA THR A 86 -1.17 19.16 -11.80
C THR A 86 -2.29 18.36 -11.13
N TYR A 87 -3.52 18.88 -11.19
CA TYR A 87 -4.69 18.19 -10.64
C TYR A 87 -4.98 16.89 -11.38
N LEU A 88 -5.26 15.81 -10.63
CA LEU A 88 -5.58 14.50 -11.17
C LEU A 88 -7.08 14.33 -11.38
N GLU A 89 -7.56 14.75 -12.56
CA GLU A 89 -8.94 14.50 -12.98
C GLU A 89 -9.24 13.00 -13.04
N GLY A 90 -10.44 12.60 -12.60
CA GLY A 90 -10.89 11.20 -12.58
C GLY A 90 -10.50 10.42 -11.33
N MET A 91 -9.74 11.03 -10.40
CA MET A 91 -9.34 10.41 -9.14
C MET A 91 -10.17 10.85 -7.93
N GLN A 92 -11.24 11.62 -8.16
CA GLN A 92 -12.05 12.23 -7.11
C GLN A 92 -12.67 11.21 -6.14
N GLY A 93 -12.60 11.53 -4.85
CA GLY A 93 -13.16 10.72 -3.77
C GLY A 93 -12.23 9.60 -3.27
N ALA A 94 -11.06 9.41 -3.91
CA ALA A 94 -10.04 8.51 -3.38
C ALA A 94 -9.31 9.15 -2.20
N ILE A 95 -9.33 8.52 -1.02
CA ILE A 95 -8.63 9.06 0.17
C ILE A 95 -7.32 8.33 0.41
N ASP A 96 -7.32 7.01 0.22
CA ASP A 96 -6.15 6.18 0.45
C ASP A 96 -5.47 5.86 -0.89
N VAL A 97 -4.15 5.63 -0.83
CA VAL A 97 -3.40 5.08 -1.97
C VAL A 97 -3.31 3.57 -1.89
N ASP A 98 -3.15 2.94 -3.05
CA ASP A 98 -2.83 1.52 -3.17
C ASP A 98 -1.64 1.32 -4.10
N ILE A 99 -0.52 0.81 -3.57
CA ILE A 99 0.70 0.59 -4.35
C ILE A 99 0.81 -0.91 -4.64
N SER A 100 0.88 -1.29 -5.91
CA SER A 100 0.72 -2.68 -6.35
C SER A 100 1.72 -3.70 -5.75
N VAL A 101 2.85 -3.22 -5.20
CA VAL A 101 3.97 -4.03 -4.73
C VAL A 101 4.11 -4.08 -3.20
N THR A 102 3.13 -3.57 -2.43
CA THR A 102 3.16 -3.63 -0.96
C THR A 102 1.78 -3.95 -0.37
N PRO A 103 1.69 -4.77 0.69
CA PRO A 103 0.44 -4.97 1.42
C PRO A 103 0.17 -3.82 2.42
N PHE A 104 1.13 -2.91 2.63
CA PHE A 104 0.97 -1.83 3.60
C PHE A 104 -0.22 -0.93 3.27
N SER A 105 -0.53 -0.73 1.98
CA SER A 105 -1.67 0.07 1.52
C SER A 105 -3.01 -0.37 2.13
N ASN A 106 -3.18 -1.66 2.42
CA ASN A 106 -4.40 -2.19 3.06
C ASN A 106 -4.58 -1.67 4.49
N SER A 107 -3.49 -1.31 5.17
CA SER A 107 -3.51 -0.81 6.55
C SER A 107 -4.18 0.56 6.66
N LEU A 108 -4.15 1.37 5.60
CA LEU A 108 -4.69 2.73 5.58
C LEU A 108 -6.21 2.74 5.89
N PRO A 109 -7.09 2.13 5.07
CA PRO A 109 -8.52 2.08 5.38
C PRO A 109 -8.83 1.25 6.62
N ILE A 110 -8.02 0.23 6.94
CA ILE A 110 -8.24 -0.61 8.13
C ILE A 110 -8.07 0.20 9.42
N ASN A 111 -7.09 1.09 9.47
CA ASN A 111 -6.79 1.89 10.67
C ASN A 111 -7.47 3.26 10.70
N ARG A 112 -8.05 3.71 9.58
CA ARG A 112 -8.79 4.98 9.49
C ARG A 112 -10.18 4.93 10.13
N PHE A 113 -10.72 3.73 10.34
CA PHE A 113 -12.07 3.53 10.85
C PHE A 113 -12.11 2.55 12.01
N GLU A 114 -13.07 2.76 12.90
CA GLU A 114 -13.56 1.72 13.79
C GLU A 114 -14.43 0.75 12.98
N TRP A 115 -14.27 -0.55 13.25
CA TRP A 115 -14.95 -1.62 12.53
C TRP A 115 -15.77 -2.47 13.48
N ALA A 116 -16.95 -2.89 13.04
CA ALA A 116 -17.69 -3.96 13.69
C ALA A 116 -17.58 -5.26 12.89
N VAL A 117 -17.56 -6.41 13.55
CA VAL A 117 -17.62 -7.71 12.86
C VAL A 117 -18.90 -7.79 12.02
N GLY A 118 -18.75 -8.16 10.75
CA GLY A 118 -19.78 -8.16 9.71
C GLY A 118 -19.91 -6.84 8.94
N GLU A 119 -19.26 -5.76 9.39
CA GLU A 119 -19.33 -4.46 8.73
C GLU A 119 -18.55 -4.46 7.42
N ARG A 120 -19.22 -4.02 6.34
CA ARG A 120 -18.62 -3.80 5.01
C ARG A 120 -18.51 -2.30 4.73
N LYS A 121 -17.33 -1.86 4.33
CA LYS A 121 -17.09 -0.51 3.78
C LYS A 121 -16.50 -0.60 2.37
N SER A 122 -16.72 0.45 1.59
CA SER A 122 -16.24 0.57 0.21
C SER A 122 -15.41 1.82 0.07
N PHE A 123 -14.28 1.72 -0.61
CA PHE A 123 -13.33 2.82 -0.79
C PHE A 123 -13.01 2.99 -2.27
N HIS A 124 -12.82 4.24 -2.67
CA HIS A 124 -12.07 4.55 -3.89
C HIS A 124 -10.60 4.72 -3.47
N MET A 125 -9.71 4.03 -4.17
CA MET A 125 -8.27 4.08 -3.94
C MET A 125 -7.61 4.73 -5.14
N LEU A 126 -6.58 5.54 -4.88
CA LEU A 126 -5.65 5.96 -5.91
C LEU A 126 -4.60 4.87 -6.06
N TYR A 127 -4.82 3.98 -7.02
CA TYR A 127 -3.93 2.86 -7.31
C TYR A 127 -2.73 3.32 -8.13
N ILE A 128 -1.54 2.90 -7.71
CA ILE A 128 -0.25 3.15 -8.34
C ILE A 128 0.28 1.81 -8.82
N ASP A 129 0.26 1.63 -10.14
CA ASP A 129 0.87 0.45 -10.76
C ASP A 129 2.39 0.60 -10.79
N VAL A 130 3.11 -0.44 -10.39
CA VAL A 130 4.57 -0.50 -10.36
C VAL A 130 4.99 -1.69 -11.24
N PRO A 131 5.92 -1.51 -12.21
CA PRO A 131 6.88 -0.40 -12.31
C PRO A 131 6.42 0.77 -13.16
N SER A 132 5.24 0.70 -13.78
CA SER A 132 4.80 1.69 -14.79
C SER A 132 4.67 3.11 -14.22
N LEU A 133 4.31 3.24 -12.94
CA LEU A 133 3.88 4.46 -12.25
C LEU A 133 2.55 5.03 -12.82
N GLU A 134 1.77 4.19 -13.49
CA GLU A 134 0.43 4.56 -13.96
C GLU A 134 -0.56 4.66 -12.78
N LEU A 135 -1.47 5.64 -12.89
CA LEU A 135 -2.46 5.93 -11.87
C LEU A 135 -3.85 5.51 -12.33
N LEU A 136 -4.56 4.79 -11.46
CA LEU A 136 -5.92 4.32 -11.70
C LEU A 136 -6.78 4.56 -10.46
N GLN A 137 -8.06 4.85 -10.65
CA GLN A 137 -9.00 4.76 -9.53
C GLN A 137 -9.54 3.33 -9.42
N LEU A 138 -9.37 2.71 -8.26
CA LEU A 138 -9.93 1.38 -7.98
C LEU A 138 -10.96 1.43 -6.87
N LYS A 139 -12.10 0.75 -7.09
CA LYS A 139 -13.08 0.53 -6.04
C LYS A 139 -12.76 -0.76 -5.30
N GLN A 140 -12.53 -0.65 -4.00
CA GLN A 140 -12.21 -1.77 -3.12
C GLN A 140 -13.26 -1.90 -2.03
N HIS A 141 -13.47 -3.13 -1.57
CA HIS A 141 -14.37 -3.43 -0.47
C HIS A 141 -13.65 -4.22 0.60
N TYR A 142 -13.89 -3.84 1.85
CA TYR A 142 -13.36 -4.52 3.03
C TYR A 142 -14.53 -4.86 3.94
N THR A 143 -14.57 -6.10 4.41
CA THR A 143 -15.52 -6.56 5.42
C THR A 143 -14.75 -7.16 6.58
N LEU A 144 -14.90 -6.65 7.80
CA LEU A 144 -14.32 -7.30 8.97
C LEU A 144 -15.10 -8.58 9.24
N VAL A 145 -14.50 -9.74 9.04
CA VAL A 145 -15.20 -11.04 9.15
C VAL A 145 -15.00 -11.72 10.50
N ASN A 146 -13.87 -11.46 11.16
CA ASN A 146 -13.58 -12.03 12.47
C ASN A 146 -12.52 -11.20 13.22
N GLU A 147 -12.54 -11.29 14.54
CA GLU A 147 -11.48 -10.81 15.42
C GLU A 147 -11.16 -11.92 16.42
N ASP A 148 -9.89 -12.29 16.52
CA ASP A 148 -9.44 -13.40 17.37
C ASP A 148 -8.03 -13.12 17.90
N GLU A 149 -7.84 -13.24 19.22
CA GLU A 149 -6.54 -13.06 19.89
C GLU A 149 -5.73 -11.82 19.44
N GLY A 150 -6.40 -10.68 19.25
CA GLY A 150 -5.75 -9.44 18.80
C GLY A 150 -5.41 -9.41 17.31
N LYS A 151 -5.87 -10.38 16.52
CA LYS A 151 -5.83 -10.39 15.06
C LYS A 151 -7.18 -10.03 14.50
N ARG A 152 -7.18 -9.32 13.37
CA ARG A 152 -8.40 -8.97 12.63
C ARG A 152 -8.33 -9.59 11.24
N PHE A 153 -9.46 -10.11 10.77
CA PHE A 153 -9.56 -10.79 9.48
C PHE A 153 -10.49 -9.99 8.58
N PHE A 154 -9.98 -9.47 7.49
CA PHE A 154 -10.73 -8.67 6.53
C PHE A 154 -10.93 -9.43 5.24
N GLN A 155 -12.19 -9.66 4.86
CA GLN A 155 -12.51 -10.05 3.50
C GLN A 155 -12.30 -8.84 2.59
N TYR A 156 -11.27 -8.93 1.75
CA TYR A 156 -10.95 -7.97 0.70
C TYR A 156 -11.57 -8.40 -0.63
N GLU A 157 -12.18 -7.45 -1.34
CA GLU A 157 -12.72 -7.62 -2.69
C GLU A 157 -12.34 -6.43 -3.58
N CYS A 158 -11.81 -6.70 -4.77
CA CYS A 158 -11.53 -5.69 -5.79
C CYS A 158 -11.71 -6.31 -7.17
N ARG A 159 -12.62 -5.76 -7.99
CA ARG A 159 -13.06 -6.38 -9.25
C ARG A 159 -13.49 -7.84 -9.01
N ASP A 160 -12.90 -8.80 -9.73
CA ASP A 160 -13.17 -10.24 -9.58
C ASP A 160 -12.26 -10.92 -8.56
N TYR A 161 -11.32 -10.19 -7.94
CA TYR A 161 -10.40 -10.73 -6.94
C TYR A 161 -10.99 -10.65 -5.54
N LYS A 162 -10.85 -11.73 -4.78
CA LYS A 162 -11.33 -11.85 -3.41
C LYS A 162 -10.38 -12.69 -2.56
N THR A 163 -10.01 -12.19 -1.39
CA THR A 163 -9.20 -12.94 -0.41
C THR A 163 -9.47 -12.46 1.02
N THR A 164 -9.06 -13.23 2.01
CA THR A 164 -9.14 -12.84 3.41
C THR A 164 -7.76 -12.44 3.91
N ILE A 165 -7.57 -11.16 4.19
CA ILE A 165 -6.33 -10.60 4.71
C ILE A 165 -6.35 -10.70 6.23
N ARG A 166 -5.28 -11.21 6.82
CA ARG A 166 -5.06 -11.20 8.27
C ARG A 166 -4.16 -10.02 8.63
N VAL A 167 -4.61 -9.21 9.58
CA VAL A 167 -3.82 -8.10 10.14
C VAL A 167 -3.63 -8.29 11.65
N ASP A 168 -2.58 -7.69 12.18
CA ASP A 168 -2.36 -7.63 13.63
C ASP A 168 -3.24 -6.57 14.32
N GLN A 169 -3.03 -6.42 15.62
CA GLN A 169 -3.76 -5.46 16.46
C GLN A 169 -3.55 -4.01 16.02
N ASP A 170 -2.40 -3.70 15.41
CA ASP A 170 -2.05 -2.39 14.89
C ASP A 170 -2.52 -2.19 13.44
N GLY A 171 -3.24 -3.19 12.89
CA GLY A 171 -3.80 -3.17 11.54
C GLY A 171 -2.78 -3.32 10.42
N LEU A 172 -1.58 -3.80 10.73
CA LEU A 172 -0.58 -4.13 9.74
C LEU A 172 -0.79 -5.55 9.22
N VAL A 173 -0.65 -5.72 7.90
CA VAL A 173 -0.86 -7.01 7.25
C VAL A 173 0.19 -8.03 7.70
N GLU A 174 -0.30 -9.18 8.17
CA GLU A 174 0.53 -10.33 8.53
C GLU A 174 0.49 -11.42 7.46
N ASP A 175 -0.69 -11.64 6.88
CA ASP A 175 -0.88 -12.64 5.84
C ASP A 175 -1.88 -12.11 4.81
N TYR A 176 -1.43 -12.08 3.57
CA TYR A 176 -2.20 -11.79 2.37
C TYR A 176 -2.09 -13.03 1.48
N PRO A 177 -3.05 -13.98 1.58
CA PRO A 177 -2.90 -15.31 1.01
C PRO A 177 -2.49 -15.33 -0.46
N GLY A 178 -1.39 -16.03 -0.74
CA GLY A 178 -0.84 -16.19 -2.08
C GLY A 178 -0.04 -14.98 -2.60
N LEU A 179 -0.04 -13.85 -1.87
CA LEU A 179 0.68 -12.64 -2.27
C LEU A 179 1.80 -12.27 -1.28
N PHE A 180 1.47 -12.02 -0.01
CA PHE A 180 2.44 -11.53 0.98
C PHE A 180 2.29 -12.28 2.31
N THR A 181 3.40 -12.52 2.99
CA THR A 181 3.41 -12.97 4.39
C THR A 181 4.48 -12.18 5.13
N ARG A 182 4.17 -11.73 6.34
CA ARG A 182 5.10 -10.95 7.17
C ARG A 182 6.05 -11.89 7.93
N GLU A 183 7.34 -11.62 7.82
CA GLU A 183 8.38 -12.38 8.53
C GLU A 183 8.62 -11.89 9.97
N PHE A 184 8.48 -10.59 10.23
CA PHE A 184 8.73 -9.93 11.53
C PHE A 184 7.64 -8.94 11.90
#